data_AF-A0AAV1B473-F1
#
_entry.id   AF-A0AAV1B473-F1
#
_cell.length_a   1.000
_cell.length_b   1.000
_cell.length_c   1.000
_cell.angle_alpha   90.00
_cell.angle_beta   90.00
_cell.angle_gamma   90.00
#
_symmetry.space_group_name_H-M   'P 1'
#
loop_
_entity.id
_entity.type
_entity.pdbx_description
1 polymer ?
#
loop_
_entity_poly.entity_id
_entity_poly.type
_entity_poly.pdbx_seq_one_letter_code
_entity_poly.pdbx_strand_id
1 'polypeptide(L)'
;MFIFFSNSSPLIHRPSVVLPPTLLQLCEPLPRRRSFAKSVSSKVKFLHPFPVSLRKPVSNKIVNWNGFNCKSFECLNGRKLNRDCVHFFDLVNGYENQRFVKSKSKNDFLVDGVLQLGNGGIRIGFDIGIGSGSFAAVMAERNVTVITSTLNVNGPFNEFIAARGLFPVYLSLDHRFPFVQSSIQLSNSKK
;
A
#
# COMPACT_ATOMS: atom_id res chain seq x y z
N MET A 1 -10.98 4.85 -11.49
CA MET A 1 -9.93 4.36 -10.56
C MET A 1 -10.61 4.06 -9.24
N PHE A 2 -10.46 2.85 -8.69
CA PHE A 2 -11.14 2.48 -7.44
C PHE A 2 -10.25 2.77 -6.24
N ILE A 3 -10.78 3.45 -5.21
CA ILE A 3 -10.07 3.72 -3.96
C ILE A 3 -10.54 2.74 -2.89
N PHE A 4 -9.59 2.04 -2.29
CA PHE A 4 -9.76 1.01 -1.27
C PHE A 4 -9.15 1.45 0.05
N PHE A 5 -9.87 1.16 1.12
CA PHE A 5 -9.40 1.37 2.48
C PHE A 5 -9.29 0.03 3.19
N SER A 6 -8.11 -0.59 3.09
CA SER A 6 -7.89 -1.95 3.58
C SER A 6 -7.71 -2.04 5.11
N ASN A 7 -7.60 -0.89 5.81
CA ASN A 7 -7.31 -0.85 7.26
C ASN A 7 -7.68 0.47 7.96
N SER A 8 -8.86 1.06 7.68
CA SER A 8 -9.22 2.33 8.33
C SER A 8 -9.65 2.16 9.79
N SER A 9 -9.00 2.87 10.70
CA SER A 9 -9.66 3.44 11.87
C SER A 9 -10.62 4.56 11.42
N PRO A 10 -11.68 4.90 12.16
CA PRO A 10 -12.75 5.81 11.72
C PRO A 10 -12.34 7.28 11.54
N LEU A 11 -11.05 7.62 11.63
CA LEU A 11 -10.57 9.00 11.52
C LEU A 11 -10.24 9.35 10.07
N ILE A 12 -11.28 9.50 9.25
CA ILE A 12 -11.24 10.40 8.09
C ILE A 12 -12.34 11.42 8.32
N HIS A 13 -11.97 12.49 9.03
CA HIS A 13 -12.84 13.66 9.14
C HIS A 13 -13.07 14.23 7.75
N ARG A 14 -14.34 14.42 7.38
CA ARG A 14 -14.74 15.20 6.20
C ARG A 14 -14.18 16.62 6.37
N PRO A 15 -13.31 17.13 5.47
CA PRO A 15 -13.06 18.55 5.45
C PRO A 15 -14.25 19.21 4.73
N SER A 16 -15.19 19.75 5.51
CA SER A 16 -16.08 20.79 5.02
C SER A 16 -15.33 22.12 5.15
N VAL A 17 -14.73 22.59 4.06
CA VAL A 17 -14.28 23.98 3.98
C VAL A 17 -14.67 24.52 2.60
N VAL A 18 -15.60 25.46 2.61
CA VAL A 18 -15.93 26.33 1.48
C VAL A 18 -14.75 27.27 1.26
N LEU A 19 -14.24 27.39 0.03
CA LEU A 19 -13.21 28.37 -0.35
C LEU A 19 -13.72 29.25 -1.50
N PRO A 20 -13.54 30.58 -1.42
CA PRO A 20 -13.85 31.50 -2.52
C PRO A 20 -12.80 31.40 -3.64
N PRO A 21 -13.14 31.81 -4.88
CA PRO A 21 -12.26 31.66 -6.02
C PRO A 21 -11.30 32.85 -6.10
N THR A 22 -9.99 32.59 -6.02
CA THR A 22 -8.97 33.21 -6.88
C THR A 22 -7.58 32.80 -6.40
N LEU A 23 -6.80 32.21 -7.30
CA LEU A 23 -5.41 32.55 -7.62
C LEU A 23 -4.85 31.45 -8.52
N LEU A 24 -5.16 31.55 -9.81
CA LEU A 24 -4.41 30.88 -10.86
C LEU A 24 -3.12 31.68 -11.11
N GLN A 25 -2.06 31.34 -10.40
CA GLN A 25 -0.70 31.62 -10.84
C GLN A 25 -0.04 30.27 -11.11
N LEU A 26 0.07 29.94 -12.41
CA LEU A 26 0.88 28.83 -12.88
C LEU A 26 2.34 29.11 -12.54
N CYS A 27 2.83 28.59 -11.42
CA CYS A 27 4.25 28.52 -11.15
C CYS A 27 4.89 27.49 -12.09
N GLU A 28 5.79 27.99 -12.93
CA GLU A 28 6.74 27.25 -13.76
C GLU A 28 7.33 26.06 -12.97
N PRO A 29 7.34 24.83 -13.51
CA PRO A 29 7.80 23.69 -12.75
C PRO A 29 9.30 23.87 -12.47
N LEU A 30 9.64 24.05 -11.18
CA LEU A 30 11.02 24.15 -10.72
C LEU A 30 11.88 23.08 -11.41
N PRO A 31 13.10 23.42 -11.85
CA PRO A 31 13.96 22.50 -12.58
C PRO A 31 14.06 21.20 -11.80
N ARG A 32 13.50 20.12 -12.37
CA ARG A 32 13.58 18.77 -11.81
C ARG A 32 15.06 18.43 -11.69
N ARG A 33 15.64 18.69 -10.52
CA ARG A 33 16.97 18.21 -10.17
C ARG A 33 16.89 16.70 -10.33
N ARG A 34 17.56 16.17 -11.35
CA ARG A 34 17.59 14.74 -11.66
C ARG A 34 18.37 14.09 -10.52
N SER A 35 17.68 13.81 -9.41
CA SER A 35 18.25 13.06 -8.31
C SER A 35 18.51 11.65 -8.83
N PHE A 36 19.79 11.33 -9.01
CA PHE A 36 20.20 9.96 -9.21
C PHE A 36 19.80 9.20 -7.95
N ALA A 37 18.69 8.45 -8.02
CA ALA A 37 18.38 7.46 -7.00
C ALA A 37 19.62 6.56 -6.86
N LYS A 38 20.08 6.32 -5.62
CA LYS A 38 21.21 5.41 -5.36
C LYS A 38 20.97 4.12 -6.16
N SER A 39 21.95 3.75 -6.99
CA SER A 39 21.83 2.59 -7.87
C SER A 39 21.37 1.37 -7.06
N VAL A 40 20.18 0.87 -7.39
CA VAL A 40 19.56 -0.30 -6.75
C VAL A 40 20.33 -1.59 -7.10
N SER A 41 21.30 -1.52 -8.02
CA SER A 41 22.04 -2.65 -8.59
C SER A 41 22.54 -3.67 -7.55
N SER A 42 23.07 -3.24 -6.41
CA SER A 42 23.56 -4.16 -5.37
C SER A 42 22.46 -4.92 -4.63
N LYS A 43 21.22 -4.39 -4.63
CA LYS A 43 20.04 -4.97 -3.99
C LYS A 43 19.23 -5.88 -4.91
N VAL A 44 19.32 -5.67 -6.23
CA VAL A 44 18.56 -6.45 -7.24
C VAL A 44 18.82 -7.96 -7.10
N LYS A 45 20.04 -8.37 -6.77
CA LYS A 45 20.40 -9.79 -6.58
C LYS A 45 19.65 -10.50 -5.46
N PHE A 46 19.00 -9.75 -4.57
CA PHE A 46 18.21 -10.32 -3.47
C PHE A 46 16.70 -10.32 -3.76
N LEU A 47 16.27 -9.76 -4.89
CA LEU A 47 14.87 -9.72 -5.29
C LEU A 47 14.48 -11.03 -6.00
N HIS A 48 13.27 -11.47 -5.73
CA HIS A 48 12.64 -12.52 -6.52
C HIS A 48 12.00 -11.91 -7.79
N PRO A 49 11.92 -12.65 -8.90
CA PRO A 49 11.23 -12.18 -10.09
C PRO A 49 9.72 -12.06 -9.83
N PHE A 50 9.06 -11.11 -10.48
CA PHE A 50 7.61 -11.03 -10.50
C PHE A 50 7.04 -12.13 -11.42
N PRO A 51 5.93 -12.82 -11.08
CA PRO A 51 5.06 -12.63 -9.91
C PRO A 51 5.47 -13.44 -8.66
N VAL A 52 6.56 -14.21 -8.71
CA VAL A 52 7.00 -15.07 -7.60
C VAL A 52 7.28 -14.25 -6.33
N SER A 53 7.76 -13.02 -6.49
CA SER A 53 7.99 -12.03 -5.43
C SER A 53 6.75 -11.68 -4.60
N LEU A 54 5.54 -11.93 -5.09
CA LEU A 54 4.30 -11.60 -4.37
C LEU A 54 4.13 -12.43 -3.09
N ARG A 55 4.63 -13.67 -3.07
CA ARG A 55 4.41 -14.67 -2.01
C ARG A 55 5.70 -15.21 -1.39
N LYS A 56 6.86 -14.73 -1.82
CA LYS A 56 8.16 -15.15 -1.26
C LYS A 56 8.65 -14.19 -0.18
N PRO A 57 9.34 -14.69 0.86
CA PRO A 57 9.98 -13.83 1.85
C PRO A 57 10.90 -12.80 1.22
N VAL A 58 10.91 -11.60 1.79
CA VAL A 58 11.81 -10.52 1.36
C VAL A 58 13.10 -10.59 2.17
N SER A 59 14.26 -10.46 1.52
CA SER A 59 15.55 -10.44 2.21
C SER A 59 15.74 -9.17 3.04
N ASN A 60 16.24 -9.33 4.27
CA ASN A 60 16.63 -8.21 5.15
C ASN A 60 17.60 -7.23 4.48
N LYS A 61 18.38 -7.66 3.47
CA LYS A 61 19.40 -6.84 2.79
C LYS A 61 18.83 -5.82 1.79
N ILE A 62 17.56 -5.97 1.40
CA ILE A 62 16.92 -5.06 0.43
C ILE A 62 16.53 -3.74 1.11
N VAL A 63 16.24 -3.79 2.39
CA VAL A 63 15.58 -2.71 3.11
C VAL A 63 16.58 -1.86 3.89
N ASN A 64 16.27 -0.57 4.03
CA ASN A 64 17.01 0.32 4.90
C ASN A 64 16.40 0.27 6.31
N TRP A 65 17.19 -0.19 7.29
CA TRP A 65 16.74 -0.34 8.67
C TRP A 65 16.99 0.90 9.55
N ASN A 66 17.53 1.97 8.97
CA ASN A 66 17.80 3.21 9.70
C ASN A 66 16.49 3.85 10.16
N GLY A 67 16.45 4.32 11.41
CA GLY A 67 15.24 4.90 12.02
C GLY A 67 14.26 3.89 12.61
N PHE A 68 14.49 2.58 12.45
CA PHE A 68 13.67 1.54 13.07
C PHE A 68 14.39 0.85 14.23
N ASN A 69 13.62 0.50 15.27
CA ASN A 69 14.11 -0.27 16.43
C ASN A 69 14.46 -1.71 16.05
N CYS A 70 13.72 -2.31 15.11
CA CYS A 70 14.05 -3.62 14.55
C CYS A 70 15.04 -3.50 13.39
N LYS A 71 15.93 -4.49 13.27
CA LYS A 71 16.95 -4.59 12.19
C LYS A 71 16.75 -5.80 11.29
N SER A 72 15.63 -6.51 11.45
CA SER A 72 15.28 -7.67 10.65
C SER A 72 13.76 -7.89 10.64
N PHE A 73 13.25 -8.60 9.63
CA PHE A 73 11.84 -8.97 9.54
C PHE A 73 11.41 -9.93 10.64
N GLU A 74 12.31 -10.78 11.10
CA GLU A 74 12.08 -11.68 12.23
C GLU A 74 11.77 -10.89 13.51
N CYS A 75 12.52 -9.81 13.77
CA CYS A 75 12.24 -8.89 14.89
C CYS A 75 10.86 -8.23 14.77
N LEU A 76 10.47 -7.81 13.56
CA LEU A 76 9.17 -7.17 13.32
C LEU A 76 8.02 -8.16 13.49
N ASN A 77 8.20 -9.41 13.04
CA ASN A 77 7.21 -10.47 13.20
C ASN A 77 7.02 -10.87 14.67
N GLY A 78 8.06 -10.77 15.51
CA GLY A 78 7.95 -11.00 16.95
C GLY A 78 7.23 -9.90 17.74
N ARG A 79 6.91 -8.75 17.12
CA ARG A 79 6.27 -7.62 17.80
C ARG A 79 4.80 -7.47 17.41
N LYS A 80 3.97 -7.13 18.41
CA LYS A 80 2.61 -6.64 18.17
C LYS A 80 2.69 -5.16 17.75
N LEU A 81 2.58 -4.90 16.45
CA LEU A 81 2.58 -3.55 15.89
C LEU A 81 1.20 -2.86 16.02
N ASN A 82 0.11 -3.63 16.07
CA ASN A 82 -1.26 -3.17 16.37
C ASN A 82 -2.10 -4.34 16.93
N ARG A 83 -3.24 -4.06 17.59
CA ARG A 83 -4.18 -5.05 18.15
C ARG A 83 -4.71 -6.03 17.09
N ASP A 84 -4.90 -5.57 15.85
CA ASP A 84 -5.62 -6.34 14.82
C ASP A 84 -4.71 -7.08 13.85
N CYS A 85 -3.39 -6.88 13.87
CA CYS A 85 -2.48 -7.46 12.89
C CYS A 85 -1.08 -7.72 13.48
N VAL A 86 -0.78 -9.01 13.68
CA VAL A 86 0.56 -9.52 13.99
C VAL A 86 1.11 -10.15 12.70
N HIS A 87 2.44 -10.09 12.49
CA HIS A 87 3.12 -10.71 11.35
C HIS A 87 2.84 -10.12 9.96
N PHE A 88 2.78 -8.78 9.83
CA PHE A 88 2.63 -8.12 8.53
C PHE A 88 3.67 -8.56 7.47
N PHE A 89 4.87 -8.93 7.91
CA PHE A 89 5.99 -9.26 7.03
C PHE A 89 6.18 -10.76 6.81
N ASP A 90 5.37 -11.62 7.46
CA ASP A 90 5.39 -13.06 7.23
C ASP A 90 4.47 -13.45 6.06
N LEU A 91 5.08 -13.63 4.89
CA LEU A 91 4.38 -14.03 3.67
C LEU A 91 4.25 -15.55 3.51
N VAL A 92 4.76 -16.37 4.42
CA VAL A 92 4.74 -17.84 4.26
C VAL A 92 3.84 -18.48 5.30
N ASN A 93 4.07 -18.16 6.57
CA ASN A 93 3.31 -18.71 7.69
C ASN A 93 2.27 -17.70 8.22
N GLY A 94 2.35 -16.44 7.80
CA GLY A 94 1.45 -15.38 8.23
C GLY A 94 0.08 -15.40 7.56
N TYR A 95 -0.88 -14.77 8.25
CA TYR A 95 -2.27 -14.66 7.77
C TYR A 95 -2.44 -13.64 6.64
N GLU A 96 -1.45 -12.79 6.40
CA GLU A 96 -1.50 -11.73 5.37
C GLU A 96 -1.85 -12.25 3.97
N ASN A 97 -1.40 -13.46 3.64
CA ASN A 97 -1.69 -14.12 2.37
C ASN A 97 -3.14 -14.59 2.19
N GLN A 98 -3.86 -14.80 3.29
CA GLN A 98 -5.23 -15.29 3.29
C GLN A 98 -6.23 -14.18 3.59
N ARG A 99 -5.77 -13.08 4.18
CA ARG A 99 -6.59 -11.96 4.67
C ARG A 99 -7.63 -11.44 3.70
N PHE A 100 -7.30 -11.37 2.41
CA PHE A 100 -8.19 -10.83 1.36
C PHE A 100 -8.75 -11.89 0.42
N VAL A 101 -8.51 -13.17 0.73
CA VAL A 101 -8.94 -14.34 -0.05
C VAL A 101 -9.98 -15.14 0.73
N LYS A 102 -9.79 -15.32 2.04
CA LYS A 102 -10.68 -16.07 2.91
C LYS A 102 -11.27 -15.15 3.98
N SER A 103 -12.58 -15.18 4.13
CA SER A 103 -13.27 -14.49 5.22
C SER A 103 -13.04 -15.24 6.53
N LYS A 104 -12.70 -14.48 7.58
CA LYS A 104 -12.76 -14.85 9.00
C LYS A 104 -14.03 -14.31 9.67
N SER A 105 -14.54 -13.18 9.20
CA SER A 105 -15.74 -12.55 9.73
C SER A 105 -16.72 -12.15 8.62
N LYS A 106 -18.00 -12.01 8.98
CA LYS A 106 -19.05 -11.54 8.06
C LYS A 106 -18.79 -10.15 7.48
N ASN A 107 -17.91 -9.36 8.12
CA ASN A 107 -17.59 -8.00 7.70
C ASN A 107 -16.25 -7.92 6.96
N ASP A 108 -15.65 -9.07 6.63
CA ASP A 108 -14.39 -9.10 5.90
C ASP A 108 -14.59 -8.78 4.42
N PHE A 109 -13.72 -7.93 3.91
CA PHE A 109 -13.71 -7.52 2.52
C PHE A 109 -12.75 -8.40 1.71
N LEU A 110 -13.29 -9.10 0.70
CA LEU A 110 -12.54 -10.03 -0.14
C LEU A 110 -12.30 -9.45 -1.53
N VAL A 111 -11.15 -9.79 -2.13
CA VAL A 111 -10.79 -9.34 -3.49
C VAL A 111 -11.83 -9.77 -4.53
N ASP A 112 -12.38 -10.97 -4.42
CA ASP A 112 -13.38 -11.42 -5.40
C ASP A 112 -14.68 -10.59 -5.31
N GLY A 113 -15.05 -10.11 -4.12
CA GLY A 113 -16.18 -9.17 -3.95
C GLY A 113 -15.89 -7.81 -4.58
N VAL A 114 -14.65 -7.32 -4.48
CA VAL A 114 -14.21 -6.08 -5.14
C VAL A 114 -14.33 -6.16 -6.64
N LEU A 115 -13.81 -7.24 -7.22
CA LEU A 115 -13.81 -7.41 -8.66
C LEU A 115 -15.22 -7.52 -9.22
N GLN A 116 -16.14 -8.12 -8.45
CA GLN A 116 -17.57 -8.15 -8.76
C GLN A 116 -18.22 -6.76 -8.75
N LEU A 117 -17.89 -5.89 -7.79
CA LEU A 117 -18.44 -4.51 -7.75
C LEU A 117 -18.09 -3.70 -9.00
N GLY A 118 -16.90 -3.92 -9.56
CA GLY A 118 -16.50 -3.28 -10.81
C GLY A 118 -16.93 -4.05 -12.07
N ASN A 119 -17.75 -5.09 -11.93
CA ASN A 119 -18.17 -5.99 -13.01
C ASN A 119 -16.99 -6.48 -13.88
N GLY A 120 -15.86 -6.80 -13.23
CA GLY A 120 -14.62 -7.20 -13.91
C GLY A 120 -13.90 -6.09 -14.68
N GLY A 121 -14.33 -4.83 -14.58
CA GLY A 121 -13.73 -3.66 -15.24
C GLY A 121 -12.61 -2.97 -14.46
N ILE A 122 -12.31 -3.43 -13.23
CA ILE A 122 -11.22 -2.86 -12.43
C ILE A 122 -9.89 -3.23 -13.07
N ARG A 123 -9.09 -2.22 -13.42
CA ARG A 123 -7.73 -2.37 -13.99
C ARG A 123 -6.67 -1.73 -13.10
N ILE A 124 -7.04 -0.62 -12.46
CA ILE A 124 -6.18 0.15 -11.56
C ILE A 124 -6.96 0.51 -10.30
N GLY A 125 -6.34 0.26 -9.15
CA GLY A 125 -6.84 0.62 -7.82
C GLY A 125 -5.84 1.47 -7.04
N PHE A 126 -6.34 2.11 -5.99
CA PHE A 126 -5.55 2.85 -5.01
C PHE A 126 -5.89 2.35 -3.61
N ASP A 127 -4.91 1.79 -2.91
CA ASP A 127 -5.08 1.24 -1.56
C ASP A 127 -4.48 2.19 -0.54
N ILE A 128 -5.31 2.74 0.35
CA ILE A 128 -4.86 3.52 1.51
C ILE A 128 -5.02 2.62 2.73
N GLY A 129 -3.89 2.21 3.29
CA GLY A 129 -3.94 1.27 4.40
C GLY A 129 -2.66 1.24 5.21
N ILE A 130 -2.74 0.52 6.31
CA ILE A 130 -1.59 0.15 7.13
C ILE A 130 -1.32 -1.32 6.82
N GLY A 131 -0.14 -1.65 6.29
CA GLY A 131 0.20 -3.05 6.02
C GLY A 131 1.29 -3.23 4.98
N SER A 132 1.56 -4.49 4.64
CA SER A 132 2.69 -4.88 3.79
C SER A 132 2.35 -4.99 2.30
N GLY A 133 1.20 -4.43 1.88
CA GLY A 133 0.71 -4.48 0.48
C GLY A 133 0.03 -5.78 0.08
N SER A 134 -0.48 -6.57 1.04
CA SER A 134 -1.08 -7.87 0.77
C SER A 134 -2.36 -7.78 -0.07
N PHE A 135 -3.16 -6.72 0.07
CA PHE A 135 -4.31 -6.49 -0.81
C PHE A 135 -3.86 -6.26 -2.26
N ALA A 136 -2.87 -5.38 -2.46
CA ALA A 136 -2.27 -5.14 -3.77
C ALA A 136 -1.65 -6.40 -4.38
N ALA A 137 -1.02 -7.26 -3.57
CA ALA A 137 -0.48 -8.53 -4.04
C ALA A 137 -1.56 -9.47 -4.58
N VAL A 138 -2.67 -9.63 -3.85
CA VAL A 138 -3.80 -10.48 -4.29
C VAL A 138 -4.48 -9.89 -5.52
N MET A 139 -4.61 -8.56 -5.61
CA MET A 139 -5.12 -7.88 -6.79
C MET A 139 -4.20 -8.06 -8.01
N ALA A 140 -2.87 -8.04 -7.81
CA ALA A 140 -1.89 -8.28 -8.86
C ALA A 140 -1.99 -9.71 -9.44
N GLU A 141 -2.30 -10.71 -8.61
CA GLU A 141 -2.61 -12.09 -9.07
C GLU A 141 -3.88 -12.16 -9.92
N ARG A 142 -4.73 -11.13 -9.86
CA ARG A 142 -5.94 -10.97 -10.68
C ARG A 142 -5.75 -9.98 -11.83
N ASN A 143 -4.50 -9.66 -12.18
CA ASN A 143 -4.12 -8.71 -13.22
C ASN A 143 -4.64 -7.27 -12.97
N VAL A 144 -4.81 -6.89 -11.70
CA VAL A 144 -5.15 -5.52 -11.30
C VAL A 144 -3.95 -4.85 -10.68
N THR A 145 -3.55 -3.70 -11.22
CA THR A 145 -2.48 -2.90 -10.63
C THR A 145 -3.05 -2.06 -9.49
N VAL A 146 -2.49 -2.20 -8.30
CA VAL A 146 -2.88 -1.38 -7.15
C VAL A 146 -1.68 -0.56 -6.71
N ILE A 147 -1.90 0.75 -6.65
CA ILE A 147 -0.95 1.68 -6.03
C ILE A 147 -1.29 1.73 -4.54
N THR A 148 -0.33 1.42 -3.67
CA THR A 148 -0.55 1.33 -2.23
C THR A 148 0.11 2.51 -1.53
N SER A 149 -0.66 3.27 -0.77
CA SER A 149 -0.16 4.25 0.18
C SER A 149 -0.20 3.68 1.59
N THR A 150 0.98 3.61 2.21
CA THR A 150 1.13 3.19 3.60
C THR A 150 2.26 3.96 4.29
N LEU A 151 2.18 4.05 5.62
CA LEU A 151 3.18 4.74 6.42
C LEU A 151 4.23 3.76 6.92
N ASN A 152 5.50 4.20 6.94
CA ASN A 152 6.61 3.45 7.53
C ASN A 152 6.62 3.58 9.07
N VAL A 153 5.52 3.26 9.75
CA VAL A 153 5.41 3.34 11.21
C VAL A 153 5.95 2.05 11.83
N ASN A 154 7.00 2.15 12.64
CA ASN A 154 7.63 1.00 13.31
C ASN A 154 8.19 -0.09 12.38
N GLY A 155 8.22 0.15 11.07
CA GLY A 155 8.77 -0.79 10.10
C GLY A 155 8.83 -0.21 8.69
N PRO A 156 9.62 -0.83 7.81
CA PRO A 156 9.88 -0.36 6.45
C PRO A 156 8.87 -0.93 5.44
N PHE A 157 7.60 -0.53 5.56
CA PHE A 157 6.52 -1.06 4.74
C PHE A 157 6.66 -0.73 3.25
N ASN A 158 7.00 0.49 2.89
CA ASN A 158 7.11 0.92 1.49
C ASN A 158 8.22 0.15 0.75
N GLU A 159 9.40 0.00 1.36
CA GLU A 159 10.50 -0.78 0.79
C GLU A 159 10.15 -2.27 0.67
N PHE A 160 9.40 -2.81 1.64
CA PHE A 160 8.91 -4.18 1.58
C PHE A 160 7.92 -4.38 0.43
N ILE A 161 6.98 -3.45 0.23
CA ILE A 161 6.02 -3.47 -0.88
C ILE A 161 6.77 -3.39 -2.22
N ALA A 162 7.72 -2.48 -2.37
CA ALA A 162 8.55 -2.36 -3.57
C ALA A 162 9.33 -3.65 -3.86
N ALA A 163 9.90 -4.29 -2.83
CA ALA A 163 10.65 -5.53 -2.98
C ALA A 163 9.80 -6.71 -3.48
N ARG A 164 8.48 -6.65 -3.30
CA ARG A 164 7.52 -7.62 -3.83
C ARG A 164 7.15 -7.35 -5.30
N GLY A 165 7.64 -6.27 -5.89
CA GLY A 165 7.28 -5.83 -7.24
C GLY A 165 5.95 -5.07 -7.30
N LEU A 166 5.51 -4.49 -6.18
CA LEU A 166 4.29 -3.69 -6.08
C LEU A 166 4.61 -2.19 -6.09
N PHE A 167 3.57 -1.35 -6.14
CA PHE A 167 3.70 0.10 -6.34
C PHE A 167 3.40 0.89 -5.05
N PRO A 168 4.38 1.08 -4.13
CA PRO A 168 4.19 1.93 -2.98
C PRO A 168 4.25 3.41 -3.37
N VAL A 169 3.42 4.23 -2.73
CA VAL A 169 3.48 5.69 -2.80
C VAL A 169 3.47 6.24 -1.39
N TYR A 170 4.46 7.07 -1.08
CA TYR A 170 4.46 7.82 0.17
C TYR A 170 3.55 9.04 0.05
N LEU A 171 2.48 9.07 0.83
CA LEU A 171 1.62 10.23 0.98
C LEU A 171 1.79 10.85 2.37
N SER A 172 2.05 12.15 2.41
CA SER A 172 1.92 12.94 3.64
C SER A 172 0.44 13.15 3.96
N LEU A 173 0.14 13.41 5.24
CA LEU A 173 -1.23 13.65 5.71
C LEU A 173 -1.90 14.86 5.03
N ASP A 174 -1.11 15.82 4.57
CA ASP A 174 -1.60 17.04 3.90
C ASP A 174 -1.74 16.90 2.38
N HIS A 175 -1.46 15.73 1.81
CA HIS A 175 -1.50 15.53 0.37
C HIS A 175 -2.95 15.44 -0.12
N ARG A 176 -3.37 16.42 -0.94
CA ARG A 176 -4.65 16.34 -1.67
C ARG A 176 -4.48 15.44 -2.89
N PHE A 177 -5.40 14.50 -3.07
CA PHE A 177 -5.40 13.66 -4.26
C PHE A 177 -5.79 14.47 -5.50
N PRO A 178 -4.98 14.48 -6.57
CA PRO A 178 -5.30 15.18 -7.82
C PRO A 178 -6.26 14.35 -8.68
N PHE A 179 -7.32 13.78 -8.09
CA PHE A 179 -8.32 13.01 -8.83
C PHE A 179 -9.42 13.93 -9.35
N VAL A 180 -9.78 13.77 -10.62
CA VAL A 180 -10.96 14.44 -11.19
C VAL A 180 -12.19 13.85 -10.50
N GLN A 181 -13.01 14.72 -9.92
CA GLN A 181 -14.11 14.42 -9.00
C GLN A 181 -15.13 13.39 -9.54
N SER A 182 -15.24 13.24 -10.86
CA SER A 182 -16.14 12.29 -11.55
C SER A 182 -15.59 10.86 -11.72
N SER A 183 -14.36 10.56 -11.29
CA SER A 183 -13.66 9.29 -11.62
C SER A 183 -13.39 8.35 -10.44
N ILE A 184 -13.88 8.72 -9.25
CA ILE A 184 -13.58 8.05 -7.97
C ILE A 184 -14.78 7.24 -7.51
N GLN A 185 -14.57 5.94 -7.32
CA GLN A 185 -15.51 5.09 -6.58
C GLN A 185 -14.85 4.62 -5.28
N LEU A 186 -15.50 4.95 -4.16
CA LEU A 186 -14.98 4.72 -2.81
C LEU A 186 -15.52 3.41 -2.25
N SER A 187 -14.64 2.56 -1.71
CA SER A 187 -15.06 1.37 -0.96
C SER A 187 -14.29 1.29 0.36
N ASN A 188 -15.03 1.15 1.46
CA ASN A 188 -14.48 1.04 2.82
C ASN A 188 -14.63 -0.40 3.32
N SER A 189 -13.58 -0.94 3.95
CA SER A 189 -13.59 -2.27 4.56
C SER A 189 -14.09 -2.29 6.02
N LYS A 190 -14.91 -1.32 6.45
CA LYS A 190 -15.58 -1.40 7.76
C LYS A 190 -17.01 -0.88 7.65
N LYS A 191 -17.96 -1.81 7.81
CA LYS A 191 -19.29 -1.53 8.35
C LYS A 191 -19.35 -2.09 9.75
#